data_AF-A0A1X3J4G6-F1
#
_entry.id   AF-A0A1X3J4G6-F1
#
_cell.length_a   1.000
_cell.length_b   1.000
_cell.length_c   1.000
_cell.angle_alpha   90.00
_cell.angle_beta   90.00
_cell.angle_gamma   90.00
#
_symmetry.space_group_name_H-M   'P 1'
#
loop_
_entity.id
_entity.type
_entity.pdbx_description
1 polymer ?
#
loop_
_entity_poly.entity_id
_entity_poly.type
_entity_poly.pdbx_seq_one_letter_code
_entity_poly.pdbx_strand_id
1 'polypeptide(L)'
;MWTYNRSNVVMPDDGAPFRYSFSALKDRHNAVEVNWIDPNNGWETATELVEDTQAIARYGRNVTKMDAFGCTSRGQAHRAGLWLIKTELLETQTVDFSVGAEGLRHVPGDVIEICDDDYAGISTGGRVLAVNSQTRTLTLDREITLPSSGTTLISLVDGQGSPVSVEVQSVTDGVKVKVSRVPDGVAEYSVWGLKLPTLRQRLFRCVSIRENDDGTYAITAVQHVPEKEAIVDNGAHFDGEQSGTVNGVTPPAV
;
A
#
# COMPACT_ATOMS: atom_id res chain seq x y z
N MET A 1 8.69 3.76 7.20
CA MET A 1 8.15 2.51 6.63
C MET A 1 9.04 1.37 7.06
N TRP A 2 8.58 0.56 8.02
CA TRP A 2 9.33 -0.60 8.51
C TRP A 2 9.17 -1.78 7.54
N THR A 3 10.20 -2.62 7.42
CA THR A 3 10.19 -3.77 6.50
C THR A 3 10.10 -5.08 7.29
N TYR A 4 9.12 -5.92 6.93
CA TYR A 4 9.00 -7.29 7.38
C TYR A 4 9.37 -8.26 6.28
N ASN A 5 10.08 -9.32 6.64
CA ASN A 5 10.48 -10.41 5.77
C ASN A 5 10.53 -11.71 6.57
N ARG A 6 10.83 -12.82 5.91
CA ARG A 6 10.90 -14.14 6.54
C ARG A 6 11.82 -14.22 7.77
N SER A 7 12.84 -13.37 7.85
CA SER A 7 13.85 -13.40 8.91
C SER A 7 13.46 -12.65 10.20
N ASN A 8 12.38 -11.88 10.17
CA ASN A 8 11.90 -11.13 11.34
C ASN A 8 10.41 -11.36 11.66
N VAL A 9 9.81 -12.34 11.01
CA VAL A 9 8.49 -12.87 11.31
C VAL A 9 8.63 -14.20 12.03
N VAL A 10 7.79 -14.43 13.03
CA VAL A 10 7.72 -15.69 13.77
C VAL A 10 7.17 -16.76 12.84
N MET A 11 7.89 -17.85 12.71
CA MET A 11 7.47 -18.97 11.87
C MET A 11 6.37 -19.79 12.55
N PRO A 12 5.16 -19.87 11.98
CA PRO A 12 4.14 -20.78 12.44
C PRO A 12 4.44 -22.24 12.05
N ASP A 13 3.77 -23.19 12.71
CA ASP A 13 3.95 -24.63 12.48
C ASP A 13 3.61 -25.09 11.06
N ASP A 14 2.70 -24.39 10.37
CA ASP A 14 2.33 -24.65 8.98
C ASP A 14 3.36 -24.09 7.97
N GLY A 15 4.39 -23.39 8.46
CA GLY A 15 5.52 -22.90 7.66
C GLY A 15 5.24 -21.66 6.81
N ALA A 16 4.04 -21.08 6.91
CA ALA A 16 3.62 -19.92 6.12
C ALA A 16 3.69 -18.62 6.95
N PRO A 17 4.77 -17.82 6.84
CA PRO A 17 4.98 -16.64 7.69
C PRO A 17 3.94 -15.53 7.48
N PHE A 18 3.44 -15.37 6.25
CA PHE A 18 2.44 -14.37 5.89
C PHE A 18 1.17 -15.06 5.40
N ARG A 19 0.03 -14.77 6.04
CA ARG A 19 -1.27 -15.31 5.62
C ARG A 19 -2.05 -14.23 4.91
N TYR A 20 -2.29 -14.42 3.61
CA TYR A 20 -3.07 -13.49 2.81
C TYR A 20 -4.52 -13.93 2.68
N SER A 21 -5.43 -12.97 2.85
CA SER A 21 -6.83 -13.10 2.48
C SER A 21 -7.23 -11.97 1.53
N PHE A 22 -8.31 -12.18 0.79
CA PHE A 22 -8.78 -11.25 -0.23
C PHE A 22 -10.25 -10.92 -0.01
N SER A 23 -10.63 -9.66 -0.21
CA SER A 23 -12.05 -9.28 -0.25
C SER A 23 -12.77 -10.05 -1.37
N ALA A 24 -14.03 -10.44 -1.19
CA ALA A 24 -14.75 -11.14 -2.24
C ALA A 24 -15.10 -10.18 -3.39
N LEU A 25 -15.09 -10.67 -4.63
CA LEU A 25 -15.39 -9.83 -5.80
C LEU A 25 -16.76 -9.14 -5.71
N LYS A 26 -17.76 -9.83 -5.16
CA LYS A 26 -19.12 -9.30 -4.96
C LYS A 26 -19.17 -8.09 -4.00
N ASP A 27 -18.18 -7.99 -3.11
CA ASP A 27 -18.09 -6.91 -2.12
C ASP A 27 -17.25 -5.73 -2.66
N ARG A 28 -16.77 -5.82 -3.90
CA ARG A 28 -16.00 -4.76 -4.59
C ARG A 28 -16.90 -4.04 -5.59
N HIS A 29 -17.39 -2.88 -5.20
CA HIS A 29 -18.18 -1.99 -6.01
C HIS A 29 -17.30 -1.23 -7.00
N ASN A 30 -17.85 -0.97 -8.17
CA ASN A 30 -17.20 -0.22 -9.24
C ASN A 30 -18.05 0.96 -9.72
N ALA A 31 -19.18 1.20 -9.05
CA ALA A 31 -20.04 2.34 -9.22
C ALA A 31 -20.58 2.78 -7.84
N VAL A 32 -20.71 4.08 -7.63
CA VAL A 32 -21.29 4.64 -6.42
C VAL A 32 -22.16 5.84 -6.73
N GLU A 33 -23.35 5.85 -6.14
CA GLU A 33 -24.25 7.00 -6.08
C GLU A 33 -23.98 7.77 -4.79
N VAL A 34 -23.40 8.96 -4.91
CA VAL A 34 -23.00 9.80 -3.78
C VAL A 34 -24.01 10.92 -3.59
N ASN A 35 -24.74 10.90 -2.47
CA ASN A 35 -25.63 12.00 -2.12
C ASN A 35 -24.85 13.15 -1.48
N TRP A 36 -25.13 14.38 -1.91
CA TRP A 36 -24.54 15.63 -1.41
C TRP A 36 -25.57 16.76 -1.44
N ILE A 37 -25.29 17.88 -0.75
CA ILE A 37 -26.21 19.02 -0.68
C ILE A 37 -25.83 20.02 -1.76
N ASP A 38 -26.72 20.33 -2.70
CA ASP A 38 -26.42 21.23 -3.81
C ASP A 38 -26.89 22.67 -3.53
N PRO A 39 -25.98 23.64 -3.29
CA PRO A 39 -26.36 25.04 -3.08
C PRO A 39 -27.02 25.67 -4.31
N ASN A 40 -26.77 25.15 -5.52
CA ASN A 40 -27.35 25.64 -6.76
C ASN A 40 -28.75 25.06 -7.03
N ASN A 41 -29.11 23.97 -6.34
CA ASN A 41 -30.43 23.36 -6.40
C ASN A 41 -31.22 23.59 -5.09
N GLY A 42 -31.17 24.82 -4.56
CA GLY A 42 -31.96 25.20 -3.39
C GLY A 42 -31.58 24.50 -2.09
N TRP A 43 -30.34 24.00 -1.98
CA TRP A 43 -29.86 23.19 -0.84
C TRP A 43 -30.55 21.84 -0.70
N GLU A 44 -31.17 21.35 -1.77
CA GLU A 44 -31.72 20.00 -1.82
C GLU A 44 -30.61 18.96 -1.97
N THR A 45 -30.95 17.71 -1.65
CA THR A 45 -30.05 16.58 -1.87
C THR A 45 -29.95 16.28 -3.36
N ALA A 46 -28.74 16.24 -3.90
CA ALA A 46 -28.41 15.81 -5.25
C ALA A 46 -27.55 14.54 -5.19
N THR A 47 -27.57 13.74 -6.25
CA THR A 47 -26.76 12.51 -6.37
C THR A 47 -25.72 12.66 -7.46
N GLU A 48 -24.44 12.46 -7.12
CA GLU A 48 -23.34 12.34 -8.07
C GLU A 48 -23.06 10.85 -8.33
N LEU A 49 -23.11 10.44 -9.59
CA LEU A 49 -22.75 9.08 -10.00
C LEU A 49 -21.25 9.01 -10.35
N VAL A 50 -20.51 8.15 -9.67
CA VAL A 50 -19.08 7.91 -9.92
C VAL A 50 -18.89 6.46 -10.34
N GLU A 51 -18.22 6.23 -11.47
CA GLU A 51 -18.07 4.90 -12.07
C GLU A 51 -16.65 4.62 -12.56
N ASP A 52 -16.19 3.39 -12.38
CA ASP A 52 -14.98 2.86 -13.01
C ASP A 52 -15.38 2.02 -14.24
N THR A 53 -15.36 2.67 -15.41
CA THR A 53 -15.81 2.05 -16.67
C THR A 53 -14.99 0.83 -17.07
N GLN A 54 -13.69 0.79 -16.74
CA GLN A 54 -12.83 -0.36 -17.02
C GLN A 54 -13.19 -1.55 -16.13
N ALA A 55 -13.41 -1.31 -14.85
CA ALA A 55 -13.84 -2.35 -13.90
C ALA A 55 -15.25 -2.84 -14.23
N ILE A 56 -16.17 -1.97 -14.61
CA ILE A 56 -17.54 -2.33 -15.05
C ILE A 56 -17.48 -3.22 -16.29
N ALA A 57 -16.69 -2.84 -17.30
CA ALA A 57 -16.55 -3.64 -18.51
C ALA A 57 -16.00 -5.05 -18.23
N ARG A 58 -15.16 -5.18 -17.20
CA ARG A 58 -14.53 -6.46 -16.84
C ARG A 58 -15.37 -7.34 -15.92
N TYR A 59 -16.05 -6.75 -14.94
CA TYR A 59 -16.70 -7.48 -13.85
C TYR A 59 -18.23 -7.34 -13.81
N GLY A 60 -18.81 -6.54 -14.71
CA GLY A 60 -20.20 -6.13 -14.61
C GLY A 60 -20.39 -5.00 -13.59
N ARG A 61 -21.51 -4.29 -13.69
CA ARG A 61 -21.82 -3.13 -12.84
C ARG A 61 -22.21 -3.59 -11.44
N ASN A 62 -21.50 -3.10 -10.42
CA ASN A 62 -21.76 -3.33 -9.00
C ASN A 62 -21.83 -1.99 -8.26
N VAL A 63 -23.02 -1.64 -7.77
CA VAL A 63 -23.36 -0.27 -7.33
C VAL A 63 -23.60 -0.25 -5.84
N THR A 64 -23.02 0.75 -5.18
CA THR A 64 -23.37 1.10 -3.79
C THR A 64 -23.87 2.54 -3.70
N LYS A 65 -24.47 2.90 -2.56
CA LYS A 65 -24.92 4.26 -2.25
C LYS A 65 -24.15 4.78 -1.05
N MET A 66 -23.81 6.06 -1.06
CA MET A 66 -23.19 6.70 0.10
C MET A 66 -23.67 8.14 0.28
N ASP A 67 -23.62 8.62 1.51
CA ASP A 67 -23.94 10.02 1.83
C ASP A 67 -22.65 10.78 2.15
N ALA A 68 -22.36 11.84 1.40
CA ALA A 68 -21.26 12.76 1.67
C ALA A 68 -21.75 13.85 2.64
N PHE A 69 -21.80 13.51 3.93
CA PHE A 69 -22.31 14.42 4.96
C PHE A 69 -21.53 15.75 5.00
N GLY A 70 -22.26 16.87 5.02
CA GLY A 70 -21.69 18.22 5.04
C GLY A 70 -21.01 18.64 3.73
N CYS A 71 -21.10 17.83 2.66
CA CYS A 71 -20.53 18.15 1.36
C CYS A 71 -21.46 19.07 0.57
N THR A 72 -20.97 20.25 0.21
CA THR A 72 -21.69 21.25 -0.61
C THR A 72 -21.07 21.44 -2.01
N SER A 73 -20.11 20.59 -2.37
CA SER A 73 -19.42 20.63 -3.65
C SER A 73 -19.53 19.30 -4.37
N ARG A 74 -20.02 19.33 -5.63
CA ARG A 74 -20.04 18.17 -6.51
C ARG A 74 -18.68 17.48 -6.63
N GLY A 75 -17.59 18.25 -6.74
CA GLY A 75 -16.24 17.69 -6.86
C GLY A 75 -15.75 16.99 -5.59
N GLN A 76 -16.15 17.47 -4.42
CA GLN A 76 -15.87 16.75 -3.18
C GLN A 76 -16.67 15.45 -3.09
N ALA A 77 -17.96 15.46 -3.48
CA ALA A 77 -18.78 14.25 -3.56
C ALA A 77 -18.16 13.23 -4.54
N HIS A 78 -17.71 13.69 -5.70
CA HIS A 78 -17.06 12.85 -6.71
C HIS A 78 -15.77 12.21 -6.20
N ARG A 79 -14.87 12.99 -5.57
CA ARG A 79 -13.64 12.44 -4.95
C ARG A 79 -13.94 11.43 -3.86
N ALA A 80 -14.98 11.66 -3.07
CA ALA A 80 -15.38 10.74 -2.01
C ALA A 80 -15.92 9.42 -2.60
N GLY A 81 -16.67 9.47 -3.71
CA GLY A 81 -17.06 8.28 -4.46
C GLY A 81 -15.87 7.54 -5.10
N LEU A 82 -14.94 8.28 -5.71
CA LEU A 82 -13.70 7.72 -6.26
C LEU A 82 -12.87 7.03 -5.17
N TRP A 83 -12.77 7.63 -3.98
CA TRP A 83 -12.05 7.05 -2.85
C TRP A 83 -12.59 5.68 -2.48
N LEU A 84 -13.92 5.53 -2.41
CA LEU A 84 -14.57 4.26 -2.10
C LEU A 84 -14.23 3.21 -3.14
N ILE A 85 -14.55 3.46 -4.42
CA ILE A 85 -14.37 2.45 -5.48
C ILE A 85 -12.88 2.11 -5.67
N LYS A 86 -11.97 3.09 -5.59
CA LYS A 86 -10.54 2.83 -5.77
C LYS A 86 -9.96 2.07 -4.59
N THR A 87 -10.43 2.31 -3.37
CA THR A 87 -10.04 1.50 -2.20
C THR A 87 -10.47 0.04 -2.42
N GLU A 88 -11.74 -0.22 -2.76
CA GLU A 88 -12.24 -1.57 -2.96
C GLU A 88 -11.60 -2.32 -4.14
N LEU A 89 -11.20 -1.60 -5.20
CA LEU A 89 -10.56 -2.18 -6.39
C LEU A 89 -9.05 -2.38 -6.24
N LEU A 90 -8.36 -1.51 -5.50
CA LEU A 90 -6.88 -1.50 -5.42
C LEU A 90 -6.35 -2.15 -4.13
N GLU A 91 -7.05 -1.99 -3.01
CA GLU A 91 -6.59 -2.40 -1.66
C GLU A 91 -7.34 -3.66 -1.21
N THR A 92 -7.14 -4.76 -1.93
CA THR A 92 -8.00 -5.96 -1.84
C THR A 92 -7.50 -7.02 -0.87
N GLN A 93 -6.26 -6.90 -0.40
CA GLN A 93 -5.59 -7.94 0.38
C GLN A 93 -5.51 -7.55 1.85
N THR A 94 -5.72 -8.52 2.72
CA THR A 94 -5.35 -8.45 4.14
C THR A 94 -4.24 -9.45 4.38
N VAL A 95 -3.28 -9.09 5.22
CA VAL A 95 -2.19 -9.96 5.65
C VAL A 95 -2.17 -10.06 7.16
N ASP A 96 -2.07 -11.30 7.64
CA ASP A 96 -1.92 -11.65 9.05
C ASP A 96 -0.58 -12.37 9.25
N PHE A 97 0.18 -11.93 10.25
CA PHE A 97 1.48 -12.52 10.60
C PHE A 97 1.84 -12.20 12.05
N SER A 98 2.81 -12.93 12.63
CA SER A 98 3.29 -12.68 13.99
C SER A 98 4.75 -12.28 13.99
N VAL A 99 5.15 -11.37 14.87
CA VAL A 99 6.53 -10.88 15.00
C VAL A 99 6.98 -10.91 16.45
N GLY A 100 8.29 -10.82 16.70
CA GLY A 100 8.80 -10.55 18.05
C GLY A 100 8.60 -9.09 18.45
N ALA A 101 9.45 -8.58 19.34
CA ALA A 101 9.41 -7.19 19.82
C ALA A 101 9.49 -6.11 18.70
N GLU A 102 9.88 -6.49 17.48
CA GLU A 102 9.83 -5.62 16.30
C GLU A 102 8.40 -5.16 15.95
N GLY A 103 7.34 -5.82 16.45
CA GLY A 103 5.96 -5.36 16.33
C GLY A 103 5.68 -4.02 17.04
N LEU A 104 6.55 -3.63 17.98
CA LEU A 104 6.45 -2.34 18.68
C LEU A 104 7.10 -1.18 17.92
N ARG A 105 7.68 -1.43 16.74
CA ARG A 105 8.35 -0.40 15.91
C ARG A 105 7.39 0.48 15.11
N HIS A 106 6.11 0.13 15.07
CA HIS A 106 5.08 0.89 14.38
C HIS A 106 3.77 0.81 15.16
N VAL A 107 2.80 1.65 14.79
CA VAL A 107 1.46 1.68 15.37
C VAL A 107 0.39 1.40 14.31
N PRO A 108 -0.86 1.06 14.68
CA PRO A 108 -1.98 1.06 13.75
C PRO A 108 -2.06 2.38 12.98
N GLY A 109 -2.30 2.30 11.66
CA GLY A 109 -2.27 3.43 10.74
C GLY A 109 -0.96 3.58 9.96
N ASP A 110 0.17 3.08 10.48
CA ASP A 110 1.46 3.14 9.80
C ASP A 110 1.50 2.23 8.57
N VAL A 111 2.26 2.66 7.56
CA VAL A 111 2.56 1.84 6.37
C VAL A 111 3.84 1.04 6.61
N ILE A 112 3.70 -0.27 6.41
CA ILE A 112 4.76 -1.27 6.49
C ILE A 112 4.98 -1.89 5.10
N GLU A 113 6.20 -2.36 4.88
CA GLU A 113 6.61 -3.08 3.67
C GLU A 113 6.77 -4.55 3.99
N ILE A 114 6.28 -5.42 3.10
CA ILE A 114 6.47 -6.87 3.21
C ILE A 114 7.33 -7.35 2.04
N CYS A 115 8.51 -7.85 2.36
CA CYS A 115 9.41 -8.56 1.46
C CYS A 115 9.20 -10.07 1.66
N ASP A 116 8.20 -10.60 0.96
CA ASP A 116 7.84 -12.02 0.99
C ASP A 116 8.42 -12.74 -0.24
N ASP A 117 9.45 -13.55 0.01
CA ASP A 117 10.15 -14.32 -1.02
C ASP A 117 9.26 -15.37 -1.68
N ASP A 118 8.33 -15.98 -0.92
CA ASP A 118 7.43 -17.02 -1.43
C ASP A 118 6.42 -16.42 -2.41
N TYR A 119 6.01 -15.17 -2.18
CA TYR A 119 5.16 -14.43 -3.10
C TYR A 119 5.94 -13.81 -4.27
N ALA A 120 7.15 -13.30 -4.02
CA ALA A 120 7.96 -12.65 -5.05
C ALA A 120 8.63 -13.65 -6.01
N GLY A 121 8.84 -14.89 -5.57
CA GLY A 121 9.56 -15.93 -6.31
C GLY A 121 11.07 -15.71 -6.38
N ILE A 122 11.60 -14.73 -5.64
CA ILE A 122 13.02 -14.35 -5.56
C ILE A 122 13.34 -13.86 -4.14
N SER A 123 14.62 -13.91 -3.75
CA SER A 123 15.09 -13.36 -2.48
C SER A 123 14.95 -11.83 -2.45
N THR A 124 14.04 -11.32 -1.64
CA THR A 124 13.73 -9.90 -1.48
C THR A 124 14.01 -9.37 -0.09
N GLY A 125 14.23 -10.21 0.92
CA GLY A 125 14.59 -9.78 2.26
C GLY A 125 15.43 -10.79 3.02
N GLY A 126 16.08 -10.35 4.09
CA GLY A 126 16.86 -11.21 4.97
C GLY A 126 17.56 -10.46 6.10
N ARG A 127 18.73 -10.98 6.51
CA ARG A 127 19.60 -10.41 7.54
C ARG A 127 20.98 -10.04 7.00
N VAL A 128 21.55 -8.97 7.52
CA VAL A 128 22.94 -8.56 7.21
C VAL A 128 23.88 -9.40 8.07
N LEU A 129 24.79 -10.17 7.48
CA LEU A 129 25.76 -10.99 8.21
C LEU A 129 27.03 -10.22 8.58
N ALA A 130 27.46 -9.26 7.76
CA ALA A 130 28.64 -8.45 8.02
C ALA A 130 28.54 -7.08 7.36
N VAL A 131 29.13 -6.06 7.99
CA VAL A 131 29.17 -4.69 7.49
C VAL A 131 30.62 -4.22 7.38
N ASN A 132 31.04 -3.81 6.19
CA ASN A 132 32.33 -3.17 5.95
C ASN A 132 32.13 -1.73 5.46
N SER A 133 32.18 -0.78 6.40
CA SER A 133 31.93 0.64 6.10
C SER A 133 33.01 1.27 5.24
N GLN A 134 34.28 0.83 5.34
CA GLN A 134 35.38 1.37 4.54
C GLN A 134 35.20 1.10 3.04
N THR A 135 34.78 -0.12 2.70
CA THR A 135 34.54 -0.53 1.30
C THR A 135 33.10 -0.32 0.85
N ARG A 136 32.20 0.04 1.78
CA ARG A 136 30.74 0.13 1.60
C ARG A 136 30.12 -1.18 1.14
N THR A 137 30.56 -2.28 1.74
CA THR A 137 30.11 -3.63 1.38
C THR A 137 29.33 -4.24 2.53
N LEU A 138 28.15 -4.78 2.22
CA LEU A 138 27.33 -5.59 3.12
C LEU A 138 27.46 -7.05 2.68
N THR A 139 27.56 -7.97 3.63
CA THR A 139 27.41 -9.41 3.34
C THR A 139 26.01 -9.83 3.79
N LEU A 140 25.21 -10.36 2.87
CA LEU A 140 23.84 -10.81 3.15
C LEU A 140 23.80 -12.29 3.53
N ASP A 141 22.71 -12.71 4.18
CA ASP A 141 22.44 -14.09 4.58
C ASP A 141 22.06 -15.03 3.43
N ARG A 142 21.72 -14.48 2.27
CA ARG A 142 21.32 -15.22 1.07
C ARG A 142 21.74 -14.49 -0.19
N GLU A 143 21.78 -15.24 -1.29
CA GLU A 143 22.09 -14.69 -2.60
C GLU A 143 20.97 -13.78 -3.12
N ILE A 144 21.36 -12.70 -3.77
CA ILE A 144 20.47 -11.80 -4.49
C ILE A 144 20.96 -11.63 -5.94
N THR A 145 20.01 -11.35 -6.83
CA THR A 145 20.30 -11.07 -8.25
C THR A 145 19.83 -9.67 -8.59
N LEU A 146 20.71 -8.88 -9.22
CA LEU A 146 20.32 -7.56 -9.71
C LEU A 146 19.64 -7.67 -11.07
N PRO A 147 18.61 -6.83 -11.34
CA PRO A 147 18.04 -6.73 -12.68
C PRO A 147 19.04 -6.10 -13.65
N SER A 148 18.88 -6.39 -14.94
CA SER A 148 19.75 -5.86 -16.01
C SER A 148 19.60 -4.35 -16.22
N SER A 149 18.54 -3.73 -15.70
CA SER A 149 18.25 -2.31 -15.83
C SER A 149 17.46 -1.77 -14.64
N GLY A 150 17.50 -0.44 -14.47
CA GLY A 150 16.85 0.27 -13.38
C GLY A 150 17.66 0.29 -12.08
N THR A 151 17.27 1.19 -11.17
CA THR A 151 17.96 1.37 -9.89
C THR A 151 17.41 0.41 -8.86
N THR A 152 18.26 -0.44 -8.30
CA THR A 152 17.92 -1.28 -7.15
C THR A 152 18.30 -0.56 -5.86
N LEU A 153 17.38 -0.49 -4.90
CA LEU A 153 17.67 -0.01 -3.55
C LEU A 153 17.65 -1.18 -2.57
N ILE A 154 18.43 -1.06 -1.50
CA ILE A 154 18.36 -1.91 -0.31
C ILE A 154 17.93 -1.05 0.88
N SER A 155 16.85 -1.47 1.54
CA SER A 155 16.37 -0.93 2.81
C SER A 155 17.14 -1.58 3.95
N LEU A 156 17.67 -0.77 4.86
CA LEU A 156 18.47 -1.17 6.02
C LEU A 156 17.95 -0.45 7.26
N VAL A 157 18.33 -0.91 8.45
CA VAL A 157 18.02 -0.23 9.71
C VAL A 157 19.29 0.43 10.25
N ASP A 158 19.24 1.75 10.45
CA ASP A 158 20.35 2.51 11.02
C ASP A 158 20.47 2.33 12.55
N GLY A 159 21.50 2.92 13.15
CA GLY A 159 21.75 2.83 14.60
C GLY A 159 20.68 3.48 15.47
N GLN A 160 19.77 4.28 14.91
CA GLN A 160 18.60 4.82 15.60
C GLN A 160 17.36 3.95 15.43
N GLY A 161 17.49 2.82 14.73
CA GLY A 161 16.37 1.94 14.45
C GLY A 161 15.47 2.44 13.31
N SER A 162 15.92 3.42 12.52
CA SER A 162 15.16 3.97 11.41
C SER A 162 15.47 3.24 10.10
N PRO A 163 14.44 2.95 9.27
CA PRO A 163 14.64 2.35 7.97
C PRO A 163 15.21 3.37 6.98
N VAL A 164 16.34 3.03 6.34
CA VAL A 164 17.04 3.85 5.36
C VAL A 164 17.27 3.06 4.08
N SER A 165 16.84 3.60 2.94
CA SER A 165 17.11 2.98 1.63
C SER A 165 18.33 3.60 0.97
N VAL A 166 19.22 2.75 0.45
CA VAL A 166 20.43 3.15 -0.27
C VAL A 166 20.54 2.38 -1.58
N GLU A 167 21.19 2.98 -2.57
CA GLU A 167 21.38 2.36 -3.88
C GLU A 167 22.39 1.21 -3.81
N VAL A 168 22.05 0.10 -4.46
CA VAL A 168 22.95 -1.03 -4.69
C VAL A 168 23.75 -0.77 -5.97
N GLN A 169 25.08 -0.71 -5.85
CA GLN A 169 25.99 -0.43 -6.96
C GLN A 169 26.46 -1.70 -7.67
N SER A 170 26.72 -2.77 -6.92
CA SER A 170 27.15 -4.05 -7.46
C SER A 170 26.93 -5.18 -6.47
N VAL A 171 26.81 -6.41 -6.99
CA VAL A 171 26.78 -7.63 -6.19
C VAL A 171 27.91 -8.55 -6.65
N THR A 172 28.68 -9.07 -5.71
CA THR A 172 29.76 -10.04 -5.94
C THR A 172 29.45 -11.33 -5.19
N ASP A 173 29.68 -12.49 -5.83
CA ASP A 173 29.42 -13.82 -5.26
C ASP A 173 27.97 -14.01 -4.78
N GLY A 174 27.01 -13.25 -5.34
CA GLY A 174 25.59 -13.26 -4.94
C GLY A 174 25.27 -12.64 -3.57
N VAL A 175 26.24 -12.59 -2.64
CA VAL A 175 25.99 -12.20 -1.24
C VAL A 175 26.69 -10.92 -0.79
N LYS A 176 27.73 -10.46 -1.51
CA LYS A 176 28.46 -9.22 -1.16
C LYS A 176 27.90 -8.06 -1.95
N VAL A 177 27.21 -7.17 -1.26
CA VAL A 177 26.48 -6.05 -1.86
C VAL A 177 27.21 -4.76 -1.58
N LYS A 178 27.71 -4.11 -2.64
CA LYS A 178 28.30 -2.78 -2.55
C LYS A 178 27.20 -1.73 -2.67
N VAL A 179 27.13 -0.83 -1.70
CA VAL A 179 26.10 0.23 -1.62
C VAL A 179 26.70 1.61 -1.81
N SER A 180 25.87 2.58 -2.21
CA SER A 180 26.32 3.97 -2.40
C SER A 180 26.88 4.59 -1.12
N ARG A 181 26.27 4.26 0.03
CA ARG A 181 26.76 4.54 1.39
C ARG A 181 26.23 3.47 2.34
N VAL A 182 26.98 3.19 3.40
CA VAL A 182 26.49 2.40 4.54
C VAL A 182 25.90 3.39 5.55
N PRO A 183 24.61 3.31 5.90
CA PRO A 183 24.04 4.14 6.97
C PRO A 183 24.77 3.93 8.30
N ASP A 184 24.83 4.98 9.13
CA ASP A 184 25.55 4.91 10.39
C ASP A 184 24.85 3.94 11.36
N GLY A 185 25.63 3.07 11.99
CA GLY A 185 25.12 2.15 13.01
C GLY A 185 24.30 0.96 12.49
N VAL A 186 24.35 0.66 11.19
CA VAL A 186 23.83 -0.63 10.69
C VAL A 186 24.57 -1.77 11.39
N ALA A 187 23.81 -2.59 12.12
CA ALA A 187 24.34 -3.71 12.89
C ALA A 187 24.33 -5.03 12.09
N GLU A 188 25.21 -5.94 12.46
CA GLU A 188 25.07 -7.36 12.08
C GLU A 188 23.74 -7.90 12.61
N TYR A 189 23.15 -8.82 11.85
CA TYR A 189 21.81 -9.36 12.01
C TYR A 189 20.67 -8.31 11.95
N SER A 190 20.93 -7.11 11.44
CA SER A 190 19.85 -6.18 11.08
C SER A 190 19.07 -6.68 9.86
N VAL A 191 17.81 -6.27 9.77
CA VAL A 191 16.90 -6.63 8.67
C VAL A 191 17.29 -5.84 7.42
N TRP A 192 17.24 -6.51 6.26
CA TRP A 192 17.26 -5.83 4.96
C TRP A 192 16.09 -6.23 4.06
N GLY A 193 15.74 -5.34 3.13
CA GLY A 193 14.76 -5.60 2.08
C GLY A 193 15.15 -4.93 0.77
N LEU A 194 14.97 -5.60 -0.36
CA LEU A 194 15.26 -5.08 -1.69
C LEU A 194 14.05 -4.38 -2.28
N LYS A 195 14.34 -3.27 -2.97
CA LYS A 195 13.40 -2.50 -3.77
C LYS A 195 13.88 -2.55 -5.20
N LEU A 196 13.29 -3.47 -5.96
CA LEU A 196 13.66 -3.73 -7.34
C LEU A 196 12.79 -2.90 -8.29
N PRO A 197 13.35 -2.36 -9.38
CA PRO A 197 12.59 -1.60 -10.37
C PRO A 197 11.52 -2.43 -11.09
N THR A 198 11.70 -3.76 -11.16
CA THR A 198 10.79 -4.70 -11.82
C THR A 198 9.76 -5.31 -10.87
N LEU A 199 9.90 -5.11 -9.56
CA LEU A 199 9.03 -5.69 -8.55
C LEU A 199 8.29 -4.57 -7.81
N ARG A 200 6.96 -4.60 -7.89
CA ARG A 200 6.13 -3.68 -7.11
C ARG A 200 6.31 -3.98 -5.62
N GLN A 201 6.65 -2.95 -4.84
CA GLN A 201 6.69 -3.03 -3.38
C GLN A 201 5.31 -3.41 -2.85
N ARG A 202 5.30 -4.33 -1.89
CA ARG A 202 4.07 -4.74 -1.23
C ARG A 202 3.93 -3.95 0.06
N LEU A 203 3.13 -2.90 -0.03
CA LEU A 203 2.86 -2.00 1.08
C LEU A 203 1.54 -2.38 1.72
N PHE A 204 1.51 -2.34 3.05
CA PHE A 204 0.33 -2.60 3.84
C PHE A 204 0.21 -1.54 4.92
N ARG A 205 -1.01 -1.12 5.22
CA ARG A 205 -1.34 -0.26 6.35
C ARG A 205 -1.73 -1.13 7.54
N CYS A 206 -1.02 -0.96 8.64
CA CYS A 206 -1.31 -1.68 9.88
C CYS A 206 -2.73 -1.32 10.37
N VAL A 207 -3.55 -2.34 10.64
CA VAL A 207 -4.91 -2.18 11.19
C VAL A 207 -4.91 -2.49 12.68
N SER A 208 -4.21 -3.54 13.10
CA SER A 208 -4.13 -3.93 14.50
C SER A 208 -2.80 -4.58 14.84
N ILE A 209 -2.37 -4.34 16.07
CA ILE A 209 -1.24 -4.98 16.72
C ILE A 209 -1.77 -5.56 18.02
N ARG A 210 -1.65 -6.87 18.21
CA ARG A 210 -2.11 -7.57 19.42
C ARG A 210 -0.95 -8.32 20.04
N GLU A 211 -0.68 -8.04 21.31
CA GLU A 211 0.27 -8.82 22.09
C GLU A 211 -0.30 -10.21 22.40
N ASN A 212 0.54 -11.23 22.31
CA ASN A 212 0.25 -12.60 22.70
C ASN A 212 0.96 -12.92 24.03
N ASP A 213 0.53 -13.99 24.70
CA ASP A 213 1.04 -14.38 26.02
C ASP A 213 2.49 -14.93 26.02
N ASP A 214 3.11 -15.04 24.83
CA ASP A 214 4.46 -15.57 24.61
C ASP A 214 5.49 -14.48 24.25
N GLY A 215 5.10 -13.20 24.33
CA GLY A 215 5.96 -12.06 23.95
C GLY A 215 6.07 -11.80 22.45
N THR A 216 5.23 -12.47 21.65
CA THR A 216 5.03 -12.16 20.22
C THR A 216 3.87 -11.18 20.03
N TYR A 217 3.85 -10.52 18.87
CA TYR A 217 2.81 -9.58 18.47
C TYR A 217 2.19 -10.05 17.15
N ALA A 218 0.88 -10.28 17.16
CA ALA A 218 0.10 -10.53 15.96
C ALA A 218 -0.23 -9.20 15.26
N ILE A 219 0.09 -9.13 13.98
CA ILE A 219 -0.13 -7.97 13.11
C ILE A 219 -1.16 -8.33 12.05
N THR A 220 -2.18 -7.48 11.93
CA THR A 220 -3.12 -7.50 10.80
C THR A 220 -2.96 -6.20 10.04
N ALA A 221 -2.77 -6.30 8.73
CA ALA A 221 -2.59 -5.14 7.87
C ALA A 221 -3.37 -5.29 6.55
N VAL A 222 -3.84 -4.17 6.01
CA VAL A 222 -4.54 -4.13 4.71
C VAL A 222 -3.63 -3.55 3.65
N GLN A 223 -3.76 -4.03 2.42
CA GLN A 223 -2.96 -3.55 1.29
C GLN A 223 -3.06 -2.03 1.18
N HIS A 224 -1.93 -1.39 0.91
CA HIS A 224 -1.86 0.03 0.68
C HIS A 224 -1.31 0.31 -0.71
N VAL A 225 -2.01 1.14 -1.48
CA VAL A 225 -1.58 1.57 -2.82
C VAL A 225 -1.34 3.08 -2.78
N PRO A 226 -0.08 3.55 -2.71
CA PRO A 226 0.25 4.97 -2.60
C PRO A 226 -0.32 5.82 -3.73
N GLU A 227 -0.42 5.26 -4.94
CA GLU A 227 -0.94 5.96 -6.11
C GLU A 227 -2.45 6.25 -6.03
N LYS A 228 -3.17 5.60 -5.11
CA LYS A 228 -4.62 5.78 -4.93
C LYS A 228 -4.99 7.23 -4.65
N GLU A 229 -4.25 7.90 -3.76
CA GLU A 229 -4.52 9.30 -3.38
C GLU A 229 -4.44 10.23 -4.59
N ALA A 230 -3.39 10.09 -5.39
CA ALA A 230 -3.22 10.86 -6.62
C ALA A 230 -4.33 10.58 -7.66
N ILE A 231 -4.81 9.33 -7.77
CA ILE A 231 -5.94 8.99 -8.66
C ILE A 231 -7.22 9.72 -8.22
N VAL A 232 -7.48 9.79 -6.90
CA VAL A 232 -8.66 10.46 -6.35
C VAL A 232 -8.56 11.97 -6.51
N ASP A 233 -7.41 12.56 -6.17
CA ASP A 233 -7.21 14.01 -6.21
C ASP A 233 -7.33 14.58 -7.63
N ASN A 234 -6.80 13.87 -8.63
CA ASN A 234 -6.85 14.26 -10.03
C ASN A 234 -8.12 13.77 -10.77
N GLY A 235 -8.93 12.93 -10.12
CA GLY A 235 -10.08 12.28 -10.78
C GLY A 235 -11.32 13.19 -10.91
N ALA A 236 -11.41 14.26 -10.13
CA ALA A 236 -12.49 15.23 -10.23
C ALA A 236 -12.15 16.32 -11.26
N HIS A 237 -12.38 16.01 -12.54
CA HIS A 237 -12.37 17.00 -13.61
C HIS A 237 -13.78 17.19 -14.16
N PHE A 238 -14.29 18.41 -14.04
CA PHE A 238 -15.53 18.81 -14.69
C PHE A 238 -15.15 19.85 -15.72
N ASP A 239 -15.52 19.62 -16.98
CA ASP A 239 -15.50 20.69 -17.97
C ASP A 239 -16.34 21.84 -17.40
N GLY A 240 -15.75 23.04 -17.38
CA GLY A 240 -16.33 24.22 -16.75
C GLY A 240 -17.79 24.39 -17.16
N GLU A 241 -18.59 24.87 -16.21
CA GLU A 241 -20.05 25.00 -16.29
C GLU A 241 -20.56 24.97 -17.73
N GLN A 242 -21.35 23.94 -18.09
CA GLN A 242 -22.49 24.23 -18.94
C GLN A 242 -23.31 25.24 -18.16
N SER A 243 -22.95 26.52 -18.34
CA SER A 243 -23.73 27.67 -17.95
C SER A 243 -25.07 27.43 -18.58
N GLY A 244 -26.00 26.93 -17.76
CA GLY A 244 -27.37 26.66 -18.11
C GLY A 244 -28.00 27.99 -18.47
N THR A 245 -27.77 28.41 -19.70
CA THR A 245 -28.50 29.50 -20.28
C THR A 245 -29.89 28.96 -20.58
N VAL A 246 -30.86 29.60 -19.92
CA VAL A 246 -32.28 29.74 -20.25
C VAL A 246 -33.22 28.53 -20.03
N ASN A 247 -34.05 28.64 -18.97
CA ASN A 247 -35.44 28.17 -18.88
C ASN A 247 -35.77 26.80 -19.49
N GLY A 248 -35.42 25.72 -18.81
CA GLY A 248 -35.90 24.37 -19.12
C GLY A 248 -36.33 23.64 -17.86
N VAL A 249 -37.61 23.73 -17.49
CA VAL A 249 -38.24 22.90 -16.46
C VAL A 249 -38.14 21.45 -16.91
N THR A 250 -37.44 20.60 -16.16
CA THR A 250 -37.55 19.14 -16.31
C THR A 250 -38.60 18.66 -15.31
N PRO A 251 -39.79 18.20 -15.74
CA PRO A 251 -40.80 17.73 -14.81
C PRO A 251 -40.39 16.39 -14.17
N PRO A 252 -40.87 16.08 -12.95
CA PRO A 252 -40.52 14.86 -12.25
C PRO A 252 -41.10 13.63 -12.98
N ALA A 253 -40.31 12.55 -13.01
CA ALA A 253 -40.74 11.28 -13.56
C ALA A 253 -41.82 10.64 -12.66
N VAL A 254 -42.88 10.13 -13.30
CA VAL A 254 -43.89 9.23 -12.70
C VAL A 254 -43.37 7.81 -12.74
#